data_AF-A0A1X2GX47-F1
#
_entry.id   AF-A0A1X2GX47-F1
#
_cell.length_a   1.000
_cell.length_b   1.000
_cell.length_c   1.000
_cell.angle_alpha   90.00
_cell.angle_beta   90.00
_cell.angle_gamma   90.00
#
_symmetry.space_group_name_H-M   'P 1'
#
loop_
_entity.id
_entity.type
_entity.pdbx_description
1 polymer ?
#
loop_
_entity_poly.entity_id
_entity_poly.type
_entity_poly.pdbx_seq_one_letter_code
_entity_poly.pdbx_strand_id
1 'polypeptide(L)'
;MTQDWQPMEWRNGRRLVRFRHDLVHNKLLCTFYNVLPHPLAEDHSSTVVSCIYWVERDDYFITSVDCIHLLESLLETRFTVDEKNRVRRNLEGFHPITVSKSRPDTSDFFKLVMSFPIPKPRNIEKDVKVFPWKSLPYVLKKITTKYSAIDSAASSSALLNPTLLHPITPAIAFPHLPSSRPPSEQ
;
A
#
# COMPACT_ATOMS: atom_id res chain seq x y z
N MET A 1 8.89 -4.47 18.36
CA MET A 1 8.38 -3.24 17.70
C MET A 1 7.41 -2.46 18.58
N THR A 2 6.62 -3.10 19.45
CA THR A 2 5.63 -2.45 20.33
C THR A 2 6.05 -2.32 21.80
N GLN A 3 7.27 -2.75 22.17
CA GLN A 3 7.80 -2.70 23.53
C GLN A 3 8.86 -1.60 23.68
N ASP A 4 9.13 -1.15 24.91
CA ASP A 4 10.24 -0.23 25.24
C ASP A 4 10.20 1.11 24.48
N TRP A 5 9.02 1.72 24.38
CA TRP A 5 8.82 3.03 23.76
C TRP A 5 9.57 4.13 24.52
N GLN A 6 10.34 4.91 23.77
CA GLN A 6 11.10 6.03 24.29
C GLN A 6 10.14 7.18 24.67
N PRO A 7 10.50 8.05 25.63
CA PRO A 7 9.63 9.16 26.04
C PRO A 7 9.17 10.05 24.89
N MET A 8 10.02 10.26 23.87
CA MET A 8 9.66 11.04 22.68
C MET A 8 8.68 10.29 21.76
N GLU A 9 8.79 8.95 21.66
CA GLU A 9 7.87 8.14 20.87
C GLU A 9 6.47 8.15 21.51
N TRP A 10 6.40 8.04 22.84
CA TRP A 10 5.15 8.20 23.60
C TRP A 10 4.52 9.57 23.39
N ARG A 11 5.31 10.65 23.54
CA ARG A 11 4.82 12.02 23.35
C ARG A 11 4.27 12.25 21.95
N ASN A 12 4.89 11.65 20.94
CA ASN A 12 4.49 11.79 19.54
C ASN A 12 3.41 10.76 19.12
N GLY A 13 3.09 9.77 19.94
CA GLY A 13 2.24 8.64 19.56
C GLY A 13 2.79 7.83 18.37
N ARG A 14 4.09 7.94 18.07
CA ARG A 14 4.71 7.36 16.88
C ARG A 14 6.14 6.92 17.16
N ARG A 15 6.42 5.67 16.75
CA ARG A 15 7.75 5.09 16.60
C ARG A 15 8.06 4.91 15.12
N LEU A 16 9.27 5.29 14.72
CA LEU A 16 9.78 4.99 13.39
C LEU A 16 10.50 3.64 13.42
N VAL A 17 10.12 2.75 12.51
CA VAL A 17 10.73 1.43 12.38
C VAL A 17 11.32 1.32 10.99
N ARG A 18 12.65 1.12 10.92
CA ARG A 18 13.32 0.80 9.66
C ARG A 18 13.31 -0.71 9.48
N PHE A 19 12.88 -1.13 8.30
CA PHE A 19 13.02 -2.49 7.81
C PHE A 19 14.18 -2.52 6.83
N ARG A 20 15.01 -3.56 6.92
CA ARG A 20 16.02 -3.92 5.93
C ARG A 20 15.77 -5.36 5.49
N HIS A 21 15.95 -5.63 4.21
CA HIS A 21 15.91 -7.00 3.71
C HIS A 21 17.20 -7.41 3.03
N ASP A 22 17.49 -8.71 3.12
CA ASP A 22 18.59 -9.38 2.45
C ASP A 22 18.10 -10.70 1.86
N LEU A 23 18.66 -11.13 0.73
CA LEU A 23 18.38 -12.44 0.15
C LEU A 23 19.44 -13.45 0.61
N VAL A 24 19.06 -14.40 1.46
CA VAL A 24 19.95 -15.41 2.02
C VAL A 24 19.43 -16.80 1.63
N HIS A 25 20.21 -17.55 0.85
CA HIS A 25 19.81 -18.88 0.32
C HIS A 25 18.45 -18.85 -0.41
N ASN A 26 18.24 -17.83 -1.25
CA ASN A 26 16.97 -17.61 -1.98
C ASN A 26 15.74 -17.43 -1.07
N LYS A 27 15.95 -16.98 0.18
CA LYS A 27 14.90 -16.60 1.12
C LYS A 27 15.06 -15.13 1.49
N LEU A 28 13.96 -14.39 1.44
CA LEU A 28 13.93 -13.01 1.90
C LEU A 28 14.03 -12.99 3.43
N LEU A 29 15.15 -12.52 3.96
CA LEU A 29 15.33 -12.23 5.38
C LEU A 29 15.01 -10.77 5.61
N CYS A 30 14.05 -10.50 6.49
CA CYS A 30 13.65 -9.14 6.84
C CYS A 30 14.03 -8.86 8.31
N THR A 31 14.83 -7.83 8.53
CA THR A 31 15.24 -7.34 9.85
C THR A 31 14.64 -5.96 10.09
N PHE A 32 14.48 -5.59 11.36
CA PHE A 32 13.93 -4.28 11.71
C PHE A 32 14.65 -3.68 12.91
N TYR A 33 14.68 -2.35 12.95
CA TYR A 33 15.26 -1.59 14.05
C TYR A 33 14.53 -0.27 14.25
N ASN A 34 14.44 0.15 15.51
CA ASN A 34 13.86 1.44 15.87
C ASN A 34 14.83 2.54 15.44
N VAL A 35 14.32 3.63 14.85
CA VAL A 35 15.15 4.73 14.37
C VAL A 35 14.71 6.06 15.00
N LEU A 36 15.70 6.90 15.32
CA LEU A 36 15.41 8.28 15.70
C LEU A 36 14.96 9.07 14.46
N PRO A 37 14.20 10.18 14.63
CA PRO A 37 13.69 11.01 13.53
C PRO A 37 14.74 11.72 12.65
N HIS A 38 16.01 11.32 12.71
CA HIS A 38 17.09 11.93 11.94
C HIS A 38 17.21 11.28 10.55
N PRO A 39 17.45 12.06 9.49
CA PRO A 39 17.63 11.50 8.15
C PRO A 39 18.92 10.67 8.13
N LEU A 40 18.78 9.34 8.01
CA LEU A 40 19.85 8.51 7.47
C LEU A 40 19.60 8.37 5.98
N ALA A 41 20.69 8.28 5.22
CA ALA A 41 20.69 8.04 3.79
C ALA A 41 19.66 6.97 3.38
N GLU A 42 18.87 7.27 2.35
CA GLU A 42 17.96 6.31 1.75
C GLU A 42 18.78 5.23 1.06
N ASP A 43 18.77 4.02 1.63
CA ASP A 43 19.27 2.81 1.00
C ASP A 43 18.07 2.08 0.39
N HIS A 44 18.17 1.67 -0.88
CA HIS A 44 17.12 0.95 -1.60
C HIS A 44 16.71 -0.36 -0.90
N SER A 45 17.61 -0.96 -0.12
CA SER A 45 17.34 -2.16 0.70
C SER A 45 16.62 -1.86 2.01
N SER A 46 16.26 -0.60 2.27
CA SER A 46 15.66 -0.18 3.53
C SER A 46 14.44 0.72 3.36
N THR A 47 13.44 0.55 4.21
CA THR A 47 12.26 1.41 4.27
C THR A 47 11.87 1.70 5.70
N VAL A 48 11.50 2.96 5.97
CA VAL A 48 11.02 3.40 7.28
C VAL A 48 9.51 3.51 7.24
N VAL A 49 8.84 2.93 8.24
CA VAL A 49 7.39 3.02 8.43
C VAL A 49 7.05 3.51 9.83
N SER A 50 5.79 3.94 10.01
CA SER A 50 5.29 4.43 11.29
C SER A 50 4.56 3.34 12.05
N CYS A 51 5.07 2.98 13.24
CA CYS A 51 4.32 2.27 14.26
C CYS A 51 3.60 3.32 15.12
N ILE A 52 2.27 3.33 15.06
CA ILE A 52 1.47 4.42 15.61
C ILE A 52 0.64 3.88 16.77
N TYR A 53 0.75 4.49 17.93
CA TYR A 53 -0.04 4.09 19.09
C TYR A 53 -1.40 4.79 19.06
N TRP A 54 -2.47 4.02 19.21
CA TRP A 54 -3.83 4.52 19.28
C TRP A 54 -4.37 4.39 20.70
N VAL A 55 -4.43 5.52 21.42
CA VAL A 55 -4.81 5.58 22.84
C VAL A 55 -6.18 4.99 23.12
N GLU A 56 -7.21 5.35 22.34
CA GLU A 56 -8.59 4.89 22.56
C GLU A 56 -8.77 3.38 22.34
N ARG A 57 -7.82 2.74 21.67
CA ARG A 57 -7.81 1.30 21.38
C ARG A 57 -6.78 0.53 22.19
N ASP A 58 -5.87 1.22 22.87
CA ASP A 58 -4.71 0.62 23.56
C ASP A 58 -3.95 -0.39 22.68
N ASP A 59 -3.74 -0.05 21.40
CA ASP A 59 -3.06 -0.92 20.43
C ASP A 59 -2.26 -0.09 19.42
N TYR A 60 -1.39 -0.78 18.68
CA TYR A 60 -0.49 -0.19 17.70
C TYR A 60 -0.97 -0.47 16.28
N PHE A 61 -0.75 0.49 15.39
CA PHE A 61 -1.25 0.45 14.02
C PHE A 61 -0.19 0.88 13.00
N ILE A 62 -0.36 0.38 11.77
CA ILE A 62 0.36 0.81 10.57
C ILE A 62 -0.64 1.31 9.53
N THR A 63 -0.31 2.36 8.79
CA THR A 63 -1.17 2.86 7.71
C THR A 63 -1.07 1.97 6.48
N SER A 64 -2.12 1.95 5.66
CA SER A 64 -2.10 1.25 4.36
C SER A 64 -1.00 1.77 3.43
N VAL A 65 -0.69 3.06 3.51
CA VAL A 65 0.36 3.72 2.74
C VAL A 65 1.73 3.16 3.14
N ASP A 66 2.03 3.15 4.44
CA ASP A 66 3.28 2.60 4.97
C ASP A 66 3.41 1.10 4.67
N CYS A 67 2.30 0.36 4.75
CA CYS A 67 2.28 -1.07 4.41
C CYS A 67 2.62 -1.32 2.93
N ILE A 68 2.06 -0.52 2.01
CA ILE A 68 2.39 -0.63 0.58
C ILE A 68 3.84 -0.24 0.31
N HIS A 69 4.35 0.84 0.89
CA HIS A 69 5.75 1.24 0.71
C HIS A 69 6.72 0.18 1.23
N LEU A 70 6.40 -0.44 2.37
CA LEU A 70 7.19 -1.54 2.89
C LEU A 70 7.22 -2.72 1.93
N LEU A 71 6.07 -3.09 1.33
CA LEU A 71 6.01 -4.18 0.36
C LEU A 71 6.76 -3.87 -0.93
N GLU A 72 6.69 -2.64 -1.44
CA GLU A 72 7.48 -2.19 -2.60
C GLU A 72 8.98 -2.36 -2.32
N SER A 73 9.44 -1.98 -1.12
CA SER A 73 10.83 -2.10 -0.72
C SER A 73 11.27 -3.56 -0.59
N LEU A 74 10.48 -4.40 0.09
CA LEU A 74 10.80 -5.82 0.29
C LEU A 74 10.83 -6.65 -0.98
N LEU A 75 10.14 -6.18 -2.03
CA LEU A 75 10.10 -6.82 -3.35
C LEU A 75 10.98 -6.09 -4.38
N GLU A 76 11.73 -5.07 -3.94
CA GLU A 76 12.59 -4.23 -4.79
C GLU A 76 11.88 -3.71 -6.05
N THR A 77 10.59 -3.41 -5.95
CA THR A 77 9.75 -3.03 -7.09
C THR A 77 8.81 -1.90 -6.76
N ARG A 78 8.58 -1.01 -7.73
CA ARG A 78 7.57 0.04 -7.63
C ARG A 78 6.27 -0.47 -8.21
N PHE A 79 5.23 -0.56 -7.37
CA PHE A 79 3.94 -1.03 -7.84
C PHE A 79 3.26 0.04 -8.71
N THR A 80 2.72 -0.44 -9.82
CA THR A 80 1.76 0.30 -10.63
C THR A 80 0.48 0.58 -9.84
N VAL A 81 -0.37 1.48 -10.36
CA VAL A 81 -1.67 1.80 -9.73
C VAL A 81 -2.54 0.54 -9.58
N ASP A 82 -2.54 -0.32 -10.60
CA ASP A 82 -3.32 -1.56 -10.60
C ASP A 82 -2.79 -2.58 -9.61
N GLU A 83 -1.47 -2.71 -9.49
CA GLU A 83 -0.85 -3.56 -8.46
C GLU A 83 -1.15 -3.05 -7.07
N LYS A 84 -1.05 -1.73 -6.83
CA LYS A 84 -1.46 -1.11 -5.56
C LYS A 84 -2.93 -1.42 -5.25
N ASN A 85 -3.81 -1.37 -6.24
CA ASN A 85 -5.22 -1.77 -6.08
C ASN A 85 -5.38 -3.26 -5.73
N ARG A 86 -4.61 -4.15 -6.36
CA ARG A 86 -4.62 -5.59 -6.05
C ARG A 86 -4.10 -5.86 -4.64
N VAL A 87 -3.01 -5.22 -4.24
CA VAL A 87 -2.45 -5.32 -2.88
C VAL A 87 -3.48 -4.80 -1.87
N ARG A 88 -4.09 -3.63 -2.09
CA ARG A 88 -5.16 -3.11 -1.22
C ARG A 88 -6.29 -4.10 -1.00
N ARG A 89 -6.80 -4.75 -2.06
CA ARG A 89 -7.84 -5.80 -1.93
C ARG A 89 -7.37 -7.01 -1.12
N ASN A 90 -6.11 -7.43 -1.27
CA ASN A 90 -5.55 -8.51 -0.45
C ASN A 90 -5.43 -8.11 1.02
N LEU A 91 -5.12 -6.84 1.27
CA LEU A 91 -5.02 -6.28 2.61
C LEU A 91 -6.38 -6.19 3.33
N GLU A 92 -7.50 -5.99 2.62
CA GLU A 92 -8.84 -5.95 3.25
C GLU A 92 -9.18 -7.22 4.04
N GLY A 93 -8.62 -8.39 3.66
CA GLY A 93 -8.78 -9.64 4.41
C GLY A 93 -8.13 -9.66 5.80
N PHE A 94 -7.32 -8.64 6.13
CA PHE A 94 -6.75 -8.44 7.46
C PHE A 94 -7.57 -7.46 8.31
N HIS A 95 -8.79 -7.13 7.88
CA HIS A 95 -9.77 -6.34 8.61
C HIS A 95 -9.23 -4.95 9.01
N PRO A 96 -8.87 -4.08 8.04
CA PRO A 96 -8.43 -2.73 8.36
C PRO A 96 -9.55 -1.91 8.99
N ILE A 97 -9.16 -0.99 9.85
CA ILE A 97 -10.05 0.05 10.37
C ILE A 97 -9.96 1.25 9.43
N THR A 98 -11.11 1.76 9.02
CA THR A 98 -11.22 3.05 8.32
C THR A 98 -11.25 4.17 9.34
N VAL A 99 -10.25 5.06 9.28
CA VAL A 99 -10.08 6.21 10.16
C VAL A 99 -10.39 7.46 9.35
N SER A 100 -11.30 8.30 9.83
CA SER A 100 -11.72 9.52 9.14
C SER A 100 -11.93 10.69 10.08
N LYS A 101 -11.86 11.91 9.52
CA LYS A 101 -12.14 13.15 10.25
C LYS A 101 -13.61 13.29 10.65
N SER A 102 -14.53 12.73 9.85
CA SER A 102 -15.98 12.84 10.05
C SER A 102 -16.52 11.96 11.17
N ARG A 103 -15.74 10.97 11.60
CA ARG A 103 -16.11 9.98 12.61
C ARG A 103 -15.52 10.35 13.97
N PRO A 104 -16.35 10.71 14.97
CA PRO A 104 -15.85 11.16 16.28
C PRO A 104 -14.92 10.15 16.93
N ASP A 105 -15.24 8.85 16.82
CA ASP A 105 -14.47 7.73 17.39
C ASP A 105 -13.07 7.56 16.78
N THR A 106 -12.83 8.11 15.58
CA THR A 106 -11.54 7.99 14.88
C THR A 106 -10.89 9.33 14.57
N SER A 107 -11.55 10.44 14.89
CA SER A 107 -11.16 11.77 14.43
C SER A 107 -9.86 12.26 15.04
N ASP A 108 -9.61 11.97 16.32
CA ASP A 108 -8.38 12.37 17.00
C ASP A 108 -7.19 11.54 16.55
N PHE A 109 -7.40 10.23 16.34
CA PHE A 109 -6.40 9.37 15.70
C PHE A 109 -6.10 9.81 14.27
N PHE A 110 -7.11 10.19 13.48
CA PHE A 110 -6.92 10.76 12.14
C PHE A 110 -6.02 12.00 12.19
N LYS A 111 -6.30 12.95 13.09
CA LYS A 111 -5.50 14.17 13.26
C LYS A 111 -4.06 13.84 13.65
N LEU A 112 -3.87 12.88 14.56
CA LEU A 112 -2.55 12.40 14.96
C LEU A 112 -1.76 11.88 13.76
N VAL A 113 -2.33 10.95 12.97
CA VAL A 113 -1.70 10.41 11.76
C VAL A 113 -1.32 11.50 10.77
N MET A 114 -2.21 12.49 10.58
CA MET A 114 -1.99 13.61 9.67
C MET A 114 -1.01 14.66 10.18
N SER A 115 -0.70 14.67 11.49
CA SER A 115 0.25 15.60 12.12
C SER A 115 1.72 15.23 11.87
N PHE A 116 1.99 14.01 11.40
CA PHE A 116 3.35 13.51 11.27
C PHE A 116 4.16 14.25 10.19
N PRO A 117 5.47 14.50 10.46
CA PRO A 117 6.34 15.16 9.50
C PRO A 117 6.55 14.33 8.22
N ILE A 118 6.93 15.04 7.16
CA ILE A 118 7.11 14.54 5.78
C ILE A 118 8.09 13.34 5.71
N PRO A 119 7.91 12.38 4.76
CA PRO A 119 7.07 12.45 3.56
C PRO A 119 5.58 12.29 3.86
N LYS A 120 4.85 13.41 3.74
CA LYS A 120 3.39 13.43 3.86
C LYS A 120 2.88 12.52 2.75
N PRO A 121 1.91 11.63 3.02
CA PRO A 121 1.12 11.03 1.96
C PRO A 121 0.53 12.17 1.11
N ARG A 122 1.14 12.41 -0.06
CA ARG A 122 0.76 13.49 -0.95
C ARG A 122 -0.62 13.12 -1.48
N ASN A 123 -1.64 13.85 -1.00
CA ASN A 123 -3.07 13.77 -1.34
C ASN A 123 -3.94 12.75 -0.57
N ILE A 124 -4.12 12.92 0.75
CA ILE A 124 -5.14 12.15 1.48
C ILE A 124 -5.98 13.06 2.41
N GLU A 125 -6.81 13.91 1.82
CA GLU A 125 -8.01 14.46 2.48
C GLU A 125 -9.13 13.39 2.64
N LYS A 126 -8.79 12.11 2.47
CA LYS A 126 -9.71 10.97 2.45
C LYS A 126 -9.49 10.07 3.65
N ASP A 127 -10.43 9.18 3.89
CA ASP A 127 -10.35 8.15 4.93
C ASP A 127 -9.06 7.32 4.78
N VAL A 128 -8.34 7.13 5.89
CA VAL A 128 -7.12 6.33 5.95
C VAL A 128 -7.46 4.94 6.48
N LYS A 129 -6.99 3.91 5.78
CA LYS A 129 -7.04 2.53 6.29
C LYS A 129 -5.84 2.28 7.18
N VAL A 130 -6.07 1.77 8.39
CA VAL A 130 -5.03 1.35 9.32
C VAL A 130 -5.21 -0.11 9.70
N PHE A 131 -4.09 -0.79 9.92
CA PHE A 131 -4.05 -2.21 10.27
C PHE A 131 -3.41 -2.38 11.65
N PRO A 132 -3.94 -3.28 12.50
CA PRO A 132 -3.27 -3.62 13.75
C PRO A 132 -1.84 -4.08 13.46
N TRP A 133 -0.85 -3.54 14.16
CA TRP A 133 0.57 -3.82 13.95
C TRP A 133 0.88 -5.31 14.06
N LYS A 134 0.18 -6.02 14.95
CA LYS A 134 0.25 -7.48 15.11
C LYS A 134 -0.07 -8.28 13.83
N SER A 135 -0.82 -7.70 12.89
CA SER A 135 -1.12 -8.33 11.60
C SER A 135 0.05 -8.25 10.60
N LEU A 136 0.99 -7.33 10.81
CA LEU A 136 2.06 -7.03 9.85
C LEU A 136 2.89 -8.25 9.47
N PRO A 137 3.36 -9.12 10.39
CA PRO A 137 4.13 -10.32 10.01
C PRO A 137 3.35 -11.26 9.07
N TYR A 138 2.04 -11.39 9.27
CA TYR A 138 1.18 -12.23 8.44
C TYR A 138 0.95 -11.62 7.07
N VAL A 139 0.77 -10.30 7.01
CA VAL A 139 0.66 -9.53 5.76
C VAL A 139 1.92 -9.73 4.92
N LEU A 140 3.10 -9.50 5.52
CA LEU A 140 4.38 -9.65 4.85
C LEU A 140 4.58 -11.07 4.33
N LYS A 141 4.36 -12.09 5.17
CA LYS A 141 4.48 -13.49 4.76
C LYS A 141 3.55 -13.83 3.59
N LYS A 142 2.26 -13.46 3.68
CA LYS A 142 1.26 -13.78 2.65
C LYS A 142 1.59 -13.16 1.31
N ILE A 143 2.11 -11.93 1.32
CA ILE A 143 2.42 -11.20 0.10
C ILE A 143 3.77 -11.67 -0.44
N THR A 144 4.86 -11.67 0.33
CA THR A 144 6.17 -12.10 -0.15
C THR A 144 6.16 -13.53 -0.70
N THR A 145 5.49 -14.50 -0.06
CA THR A 145 5.41 -15.88 -0.59
C THR A 145 4.71 -15.95 -1.97
N LYS A 146 3.72 -15.10 -2.22
CA LYS A 146 3.03 -15.04 -3.52
C LYS A 146 3.93 -14.47 -4.61
N TYR A 147 4.80 -13.51 -4.28
CA TYR A 147 5.69 -12.87 -5.25
C TYR A 147 6.99 -13.66 -5.49
N SER A 148 7.55 -14.33 -4.48
CA SER A 148 8.72 -15.22 -4.67
C SER A 148 8.44 -16.40 -5.63
N ALA A 149 7.18 -16.84 -5.72
CA ALA A 149 6.76 -17.89 -6.65
C ALA A 149 6.58 -17.39 -8.10
N ILE A 150 6.35 -16.08 -8.31
CA ILE A 150 6.11 -15.51 -9.64
C ILE A 150 7.45 -15.25 -10.36
N ASP A 151 8.52 -14.91 -9.64
CA ASP A 151 9.86 -14.73 -10.24
C ASP A 151 10.58 -16.05 -10.58
N SER A 152 10.25 -17.15 -9.89
CA SER A 152 10.79 -18.47 -10.23
C SER A 152 10.21 -19.03 -11.55
N ALA A 153 9.09 -18.49 -12.03
CA ALA A 153 8.47 -18.86 -13.30
C ALA A 153 8.91 -17.97 -14.48
N ALA A 154 9.58 -16.83 -14.23
CA ALA A 154 10.07 -15.93 -15.27
C ALA A 154 11.50 -16.26 -15.75
N SER A 155 12.15 -17.25 -15.15
CA SER A 155 13.49 -17.72 -15.53
C SER A 155 13.46 -19.13 -16.10
N SER A 156 12.47 -19.48 -16.93
CA SER A 156 12.48 -20.64 -17.82
C SER A 156 11.35 -20.51 -18.85
N SER A 157 11.68 -20.75 -20.11
CA SER A 157 10.82 -20.84 -21.30
C SER A 157 10.23 -19.53 -21.86
N ALA A 158 10.86 -19.09 -22.94
CA ALA A 158 10.18 -18.46 -24.06
C ALA A 158 8.99 -19.33 -24.53
N LEU A 159 7.94 -18.64 -25.02
CA LEU A 159 6.73 -19.17 -25.66
C LEU A 159 5.83 -19.93 -24.67
N LEU A 160 4.67 -19.41 -24.28
CA LEU A 160 3.44 -19.56 -25.07
C LEU A 160 2.53 -18.33 -24.99
N ASN A 161 2.19 -17.86 -26.18
CA ASN A 161 1.15 -16.89 -26.52
C ASN A 161 -0.24 -17.42 -26.08
N PRO A 162 -1.11 -16.63 -25.42
CA PRO A 162 -2.54 -16.93 -25.45
C PRO A 162 -3.08 -16.41 -26.78
N THR A 163 -3.14 -17.32 -27.75
CA THR A 163 -3.72 -17.14 -29.07
C THR A 163 -5.08 -16.44 -29.00
N LEU A 164 -5.17 -15.35 -29.75
CA LEU A 164 -6.40 -14.76 -30.27
C LEU A 164 -7.39 -15.86 -30.71
N LEU A 165 -8.52 -15.95 -30.04
CA LEU A 165 -9.74 -16.54 -30.61
C LEU A 165 -10.86 -15.50 -30.50
N HIS A 166 -10.83 -14.56 -31.44
CA HIS A 166 -12.03 -13.89 -31.92
C HIS A 166 -12.67 -14.81 -32.98
N PRO A 167 -13.97 -15.13 -32.91
CA PRO A 167 -14.73 -15.47 -34.10
C PRO A 167 -15.03 -14.17 -34.88
N ILE A 168 -14.59 -14.16 -36.14
CA ILE A 168 -14.94 -13.18 -37.16
C ILE A 168 -16.40 -13.40 -37.57
N THR A 169 -17.20 -12.35 -37.58
CA THR A 169 -18.47 -12.31 -38.35
C THR A 169 -18.56 -10.95 -39.05
N PRO A 170 -18.96 -10.89 -40.34
CA PRO A 170 -18.74 -9.75 -41.20
C PRO A 170 -19.77 -8.63 -41.01
N ALA A 171 -19.35 -7.44 -41.45
CA ALA A 171 -20.07 -6.18 -41.43
C ALA A 171 -21.39 -6.20 -42.20
N ILE A 172 -22.40 -5.51 -41.66
CA ILE A 172 -23.45 -4.88 -42.46
C ILE A 172 -23.47 -3.40 -42.08
N ALA A 173 -23.31 -2.58 -43.11
CA ALA A 173 -23.23 -1.13 -43.06
C ALA A 173 -24.57 -0.47 -42.71
N PHE A 174 -24.53 0.61 -41.93
CA PHE A 174 -25.57 1.63 -41.93
C PHE A 174 -24.92 3.02 -42.06
N PRO A 175 -25.32 3.83 -43.05
CA PRO A 175 -24.69 5.10 -43.33
C PRO A 175 -25.26 6.23 -42.46
N HIS A 176 -24.33 7.07 -42.02
CA HIS A 176 -24.36 8.54 -41.92
C HIS A 176 -25.58 9.27 -41.32
N LEU A 177 -25.25 10.05 -40.29
CA LEU A 177 -26.00 11.19 -39.76
C LEU A 177 -26.21 12.27 -40.85
N PRO A 178 -27.28 13.08 -40.72
CA PRO A 178 -27.02 14.52 -40.62
C PRO A 178 -27.79 15.22 -39.49
N SER A 179 -27.10 16.21 -38.94
CA SER A 179 -27.61 17.24 -38.03
C SER A 179 -28.37 18.31 -38.82
N SER A 180 -29.56 18.70 -38.36
CA SER A 180 -30.17 19.98 -38.73
C SER A 180 -31.08 20.52 -37.62
N ARG A 181 -30.66 21.68 -37.11
CA ARG A 181 -31.33 22.64 -36.23
C ARG A 181 -32.63 23.17 -36.86
N PRO A 182 -33.73 23.39 -36.11
CA PRO A 182 -34.89 24.14 -36.61
C PRO A 182 -34.70 25.66 -36.43
N PRO A 183 -35.21 26.51 -37.34
CA PRO A 183 -35.29 27.94 -37.14
C PRO A 183 -36.60 28.34 -36.43
N SER A 184 -36.50 29.45 -35.72
CA SER A 184 -37.58 30.31 -35.24
C SER A 184 -38.13 31.18 -36.37
N GLU A 185 -39.46 31.22 -36.56
CA GLU A 185 -40.31 32.40 -36.84
C GLU A 185 -41.69 31.97 -37.37
N GLN A 186 -42.74 32.16 -36.55
CA GLN A 186 -43.91 33.01 -36.78
C GLN A 186 -44.87 32.90 -35.58
#